data_AF-A0A9J8B139-F1
#
_entry.id   AF-A0A9J8B139-F1
#
_cell.length_a   1.000
_cell.length_b   1.000
_cell.length_c   1.000
_cell.angle_alpha   90.00
_cell.angle_beta   90.00
_cell.angle_gamma   90.00
#
_symmetry.space_group_name_H-M   'P 1'
#
loop_
_entity.id
_entity.type
_entity.pdbx_description
1 polymer ?
#
loop_
_entity_poly.entity_id
_entity_poly.type
_entity_poly.pdbx_seq_one_letter_code
_entity_poly.pdbx_strand_id
1 'polypeptide(L)' 'MFHLIIELNVCLFAVTLYSIMVNFAAAVREHWVNILVPLGFVIGVYLDRWNDQKLTAFRNKSALYSRELKPGEEYTWK' A
#
# COMPACT_ATOMS: atom_id res chain seq x y z
N MET A 1 31.55 -37.36 -11.45
CA MET A 1 30.84 -37.36 -10.15
C MET A 1 30.38 -35.96 -9.74
N PHE A 2 31.28 -34.96 -9.68
CA PHE A 2 30.92 -33.57 -9.33
C PHE A 2 29.87 -32.91 -10.24
N HIS A 3 29.93 -33.13 -11.56
CA HIS A 3 28.94 -32.56 -12.50
C HIS A 3 27.52 -33.07 -12.25
N LEU A 4 27.37 -34.32 -11.80
CA LEU A 4 26.07 -34.92 -11.51
C LEU A 4 25.44 -34.32 -10.23
N ILE A 5 26.28 -33.95 -9.26
CA ILE A 5 25.86 -33.32 -7.99
C ILE A 5 25.38 -31.88 -8.21
N ILE A 6 25.99 -31.17 -9.17
CA ILE A 6 25.60 -29.80 -9.52
C ILE A 6 24.21 -29.80 -10.19
N GLU A 7 23.99 -30.67 -11.18
CA GLU A 7 22.69 -30.82 -11.85
C GLU A 7 21.56 -31.18 -10.87
N LEU A 8 21.83 -32.08 -9.91
CA LEU A 8 20.85 -32.48 -8.90
C LEU A 8 20.47 -31.30 -7.98
N ASN A 9 21.44 -30.48 -7.56
CA ASN A 9 21.17 -29.29 -6.72
C ASN A 9 20.41 -28.21 -7.47
N VAL A 10 20.74 -27.96 -8.73
CA VAL A 10 20.02 -26.99 -9.58
C VAL A 10 18.56 -27.43 -9.75
N CYS A 11 18.33 -28.72 -9.99
CA CYS A 11 16.99 -29.27 -10.13
C CYS A 11 16.20 -29.21 -8.81
N LEU A 12 16.84 -29.52 -7.68
CA LEU A 12 16.22 -29.39 -6.35
C LEU A 12 15.85 -27.93 -6.05
N PHE A 13 16.73 -26.97 -6.35
CA PHE A 13 16.47 -25.54 -6.16
C PHE A 13 15.31 -25.06 -7.03
N ALA A 14 15.26 -25.46 -8.31
CA ALA A 14 14.17 -25.13 -9.21
C ALA A 14 12.81 -25.70 -8.76
N VAL A 15 12.77 -26.95 -8.30
CA VAL A 15 11.54 -27.58 -7.76
C VAL A 15 11.08 -26.89 -6.49
N THR A 16 12.02 -26.49 -5.62
CA THR A 16 11.69 -25.77 -4.38
C THR A 16 11.10 -24.39 -4.67
N LEU A 17 11.68 -23.65 -5.62
CA LEU A 17 11.15 -22.37 -6.07
C LEU A 17 9.75 -22.51 -6.70
N TYR A 18 9.54 -23.52 -7.53
CA TYR A 18 8.23 -23.80 -8.13
C TYR A 18 7.17 -24.12 -7.07
N SER A 19 7.50 -24.95 -6.08
CA SER A 19 6.61 -25.27 -4.97
C SER A 19 6.24 -24.04 -4.15
N ILE A 20 7.20 -23.15 -3.86
CA ILE A 20 6.95 -21.87 -3.17
C ILE A 20 5.98 -20.99 -3.97
N MET A 21 6.17 -20.87 -5.29
CA MET A 21 5.31 -20.07 -6.15
C MET A 21 3.87 -20.61 -6.20
N VAL A 22 3.71 -21.92 -6.32
CA VAL A 22 2.38 -22.57 -6.33
C VAL A 22 1.68 -22.40 -4.99
N ASN A 23 2.40 -22.54 -3.87
CA ASN A 23 1.83 -22.40 -2.53
C ASN A 23 1.42 -20.94 -2.23
N PHE A 24 2.21 -19.97 -2.69
CA PHE A 24 1.85 -18.56 -2.58
C PHE A 24 0.61 -18.22 -3.42
N ALA A 25 0.52 -18.75 -4.65
CA ALA A 25 -0.66 -18.57 -5.49
C ALA A 25 -1.92 -19.19 -4.87
N ALA A 26 -1.79 -20.34 -4.19
CA ALA A 26 -2.88 -20.98 -3.46
C ALA A 26 -3.32 -20.14 -2.25
N ALA A 27 -2.37 -19.65 -1.45
CA ALA A 27 -2.65 -18.78 -0.29
C ALA A 27 -3.31 -17.45 -0.71
N VAL A 28 -2.87 -16.86 -1.82
CA VAL A 28 -3.52 -15.67 -2.41
C VAL A 28 -4.93 -16.02 -2.85
N ARG A 29 -5.17 -17.15 -3.52
CA ARG A 29 -6.52 -17.58 -3.94
C ARG A 29 -7.46 -17.82 -2.75
N GLU A 30 -6.97 -18.29 -1.61
CA GLU A 30 -7.82 -18.53 -0.43
C GLU A 30 -8.09 -17.26 0.38
N HIS A 31 -7.12 -16.35 0.45
CA HIS A 31 -7.19 -15.17 1.33
C HIS A 31 -7.32 -13.83 0.61
N TRP A 32 -7.50 -13.82 -0.72
CA TRP A 32 -7.63 -12.57 -1.49
C TRP A 32 -8.74 -11.65 -0.97
N VAL A 33 -9.88 -12.19 -0.53
CA VAL A 33 -11.01 -11.40 -0.02
C VAL A 33 -10.63 -10.63 1.25
N ASN A 34 -9.82 -11.25 2.12
CA ASN A 34 -9.39 -10.63 3.39
C ASN A 34 -8.39 -9.48 3.16
N ILE A 35 -7.67 -9.49 2.04
CA ILE A 35 -6.70 -8.46 1.67
C ILE A 35 -7.40 -7.28 0.97
N LEU A 36 -8.47 -7.54 0.22
CA LEU A 36 -9.20 -6.49 -0.51
C LEU A 36 -9.85 -5.45 0.39
N VAL A 37 -10.42 -5.87 1.53
CA VAL A 37 -11.09 -4.96 2.47
C VAL A 37 -10.13 -3.91 3.06
N PRO A 38 -8.99 -4.27 3.68
CA PRO A 38 -8.04 -3.28 4.19
C PRO A 38 -7.39 -2.46 3.07
N LEU A 39 -7.12 -3.06 1.89
CA LEU A 39 -6.59 -2.31 0.74
C LEU A 39 -7.60 -1.25 0.27
N GLY A 40 -8.87 -1.59 0.16
CA GLY A 40 -9.95 -0.68 -0.21
C GLY A 40 -10.11 0.46 0.80
N PHE A 41 -9.94 0.18 2.09
CA PHE A 41 -9.94 1.22 3.13
C PHE A 41 -8.77 2.19 2.97
N VAL A 42 -7.55 1.69 2.75
CA VAL A 42 -6.37 2.53 2.54
C VAL A 42 -6.52 3.41 1.29
N ILE A 43 -7.03 2.84 0.20
CA ILE A 43 -7.32 3.59 -1.03
C ILE A 43 -8.41 4.64 -0.79
N GLY A 44 -9.46 4.31 -0.05
CA GLY A 44 -10.52 5.24 0.32
C GLY A 44 -9.98 6.44 1.11
N VAL A 45 -9.19 6.19 2.16
CA VAL A 45 -8.54 7.24 2.96
C VAL A 45 -7.62 8.10 2.10
N TYR A 46 -6.87 7.49 1.16
CA TYR A 46 -5.99 8.24 0.27
C TYR A 46 -6.78 9.18 -0.66
N LEU A 47 -7.86 8.69 -1.26
CA LEU A 47 -8.72 9.48 -2.13
C LEU A 47 -9.42 10.61 -1.38
N ASP A 48 -9.86 10.36 -0.15
CA ASP A 48 -10.49 11.36 0.71
C ASP A 48 -9.51 12.51 1.02
N ARG A 49 -8.28 12.18 1.42
CA ARG A 49 -7.21 13.16 1.65
C ARG A 49 -6.84 13.95 0.40
N TRP A 50 -6.89 13.32 -0.77
CA TRP A 50 -6.64 14.02 -2.02
C TRP A 50 -7.78 14.99 -2.37
N ASN A 51 -9.01 14.62 -2.07
CA ASN A 51 -10.17 15.48 -2.28
C ASN A 51 -10.15 16.69 -1.34
N ASP A 52 -9.80 16.48 -0.07
CA ASP A 52 -9.65 17.56 0.92
C ASP A 52 -8.61 18.60 0.50
N GLN A 53 -7.50 18.17 -0.11
CA GLN A 53 -6.48 19.08 -0.65
C GLN A 53 -7.02 19.96 -1.80
N LYS A 54 -7.94 19.44 -2.62
CA LYS A 54 -8.59 20.22 -3.69
C LYS A 54 -9.62 21.20 -3.12
N LEU A 55 -10.23 20.89 -1.98
CA LEU A 55 -11.24 21.71 -1.30
C LEU A 55 -10.63 22.78 -0.37
N THR A 56 -9.36 23.14 -0.56
CA THR A 56 -8.65 24.13 0.28
C THR A 56 -8.99 25.59 -0.04
N ALA A 57 -9.83 25.87 -1.06
CA ALA A 57 -10.14 27.22 -1.52
C ALA A 57 -10.75 28.15 -0.43
N PHE A 58 -11.47 27.58 0.54
CA PHE A 58 -12.06 28.31 1.67
C PHE A 58 -11.29 28.16 2.99
N ARG A 59 -10.07 27.60 2.95
CA ARG A 59 -9.22 27.48 4.14
C ARG A 59 -8.89 28.88 4.69
N ASN A 60 -9.15 29.08 5.99
CA ASN A 60 -8.94 30.35 6.71
C ASN A 60 -9.69 31.58 6.16
N LYS A 61 -10.74 31.39 5.34
CA LYS A 61 -11.57 32.48 4.80
C LYS A 61 -13.00 32.50 5.35
N SER A 62 -13.40 31.50 6.13
CA SER A 62 -14.72 31.48 6.75
C SER A 62 -14.79 32.48 7.89
N ALA A 63 -15.90 33.24 7.98
CA ALA A 63 -16.08 34.27 9.00
C ALA A 63 -15.97 33.74 10.45
N LEU A 64 -16.17 32.43 10.65
CA LEU A 64 -16.11 31.78 11.96
C LEU A 64 -14.70 31.31 12.36
N TYR A 65 -13.83 31.00 11.40
CA TYR A 65 -12.49 30.43 11.64
C TYR A 65 -11.34 31.26 11.07
N SER A 66 -11.63 32.46 10.56
CA SER A 66 -10.62 33.41 10.10
C SER A 66 -9.77 33.85 11.30
N ARG A 67 -8.50 33.47 11.28
CA ARG A 67 -7.49 33.89 12.27
C ARG A 67 -6.21 34.32 11.59
N GLU A 68 -5.48 35.23 12.22
CA GLU A 68 -4.09 35.47 11.84
C GLU A 68 -3.27 34.19 12.11
N LEU A 69 -2.46 33.77 11.14
CA LEU A 69 -1.61 32.60 11.27
C LEU A 69 -0.42 32.94 12.19
N LYS A 70 -0.07 32.02 13.09
CA LYS A 70 1.15 32.16 13.91
C LYS A 70 2.38 32.09 13.00
N PRO A 71 3.48 32.80 13.32
CA PRO A 71 4.70 32.73 12.52
C PRO A 71 5.20 31.28 12.47
N GLY A 72 5.22 30.69 11.28
CA GLY A 72 5.62 29.30 11.02
C GLY A 72 4.49 28.30 10.70
N GLU A 73 3.22 28.71 10.73
CA GLU A 73 2.07 27.87 10.33
C GLU A 73 1.56 28.28 8.94
N GLU A 74 1.69 27.41 7.93
CA GLU A 74 1.25 27.72 6.56
C GLU A 74 -0.25 27.47 6.32
N TYR A 75 -0.87 26.57 7.10
CA TYR A 75 -2.27 26.16 6.93
C TYR A 75 -2.94 25.82 8.27
N THR A 76 -4.24 26.10 8.38
CA THR A 76 -5.04 25.85 9.60
C THR A 76 -5.31 24.35 9.86
N TRP A 77 -5.28 23.52 8.83
CA TRP A 77 -5.41 22.06 8.87
C TRP A 77 -4.73 21.46 7.62
N LYS A 78 -4.58 20.14 7.53
CA LYS A 78 -3.92 19.45 6.40
C LYS A 78 -4.90 18.64 5.59
#